data_AF-A0A929L5W3-F1
#
_entry.id   AF-A0A929L5W3-F1
#
_cell.length_a   1.000
_cell.length_b   1.000
_cell.length_c   1.000
_cell.angle_alpha   90.00
_cell.angle_beta   90.00
_cell.angle_gamma   90.00
#
_symmetry.space_group_name_H-M   'P 1'
#
loop_
_entity.id
_entity.type
_entity.pdbx_description
1 polymer ?
#
loop_
_entity_poly.entity_id
_entity_poly.type
_entity_poly.pdbx_seq_one_letter_code
_entity_poly.pdbx_strand_id
1 'polypeptide(L)'
;MAPATVKFNDYLSSRLQDDDFKEGFLKENAILESVLAVYRARQNAGFSQRELAQLSHVPQSTIARIERGENTRIDTISRIATALGKHLTITIQ
;
A
#
# COMPACT_ATOMS: atom_id res chain seq x y z
N MET A 1 4.62 37.75 -11.06
CA MET A 1 5.01 36.60 -11.90
C MET A 1 4.07 35.46 -11.57
N ALA A 2 3.37 34.87 -12.55
CA ALA A 2 2.58 33.67 -12.30
C ALA A 2 3.53 32.50 -11.95
N PRO A 3 3.15 31.60 -11.03
CA PRO A 3 3.98 30.45 -10.70
C PRO A 3 4.15 29.56 -11.94
N ALA A 4 5.39 29.12 -12.20
CA ALA A 4 5.66 28.20 -13.29
C ALA A 4 5.03 26.85 -13.01
N THR A 5 4.12 26.40 -13.88
CA THR A 5 3.52 25.06 -13.80
C THR A 5 4.55 24.03 -14.28
N VAL A 6 4.95 23.12 -13.40
CA VAL A 6 5.87 22.01 -13.72
C VAL A 6 5.09 20.70 -13.72
N LYS A 7 5.42 19.77 -14.64
CA LYS A 7 4.84 18.43 -14.62
C LYS A 7 5.36 17.66 -13.40
N PHE A 8 4.46 16.98 -12.70
CA PHE A 8 4.81 16.23 -11.48
C PHE A 8 5.95 15.22 -11.71
N ASN A 9 5.91 14.45 -12.82
CA ASN A 9 6.94 13.45 -13.11
C ASN A 9 8.32 14.08 -13.33
N ASP A 10 8.39 15.24 -13.97
CA ASP A 10 9.65 15.95 -14.22
C ASP A 10 10.23 16.50 -12.91
N TYR A 11 9.35 17.06 -12.06
CA TYR A 11 9.68 17.51 -10.72
C TYR A 11 10.19 16.35 -9.85
N LEU A 12 9.46 15.24 -9.81
CA LEU A 12 9.81 14.06 -9.03
C LEU A 12 11.15 13.48 -9.49
N SER A 13 11.36 13.34 -10.80
CA SER A 13 12.63 12.83 -11.35
C SER A 13 13.83 13.69 -10.96
N SER A 14 13.64 15.00 -10.90
CA SER A 14 14.66 15.94 -10.43
C SER A 14 14.92 15.81 -8.93
N ARG A 15 13.87 15.63 -8.11
CA ARG A 15 14.00 15.43 -6.66
C ARG A 15 14.63 14.09 -6.30
N LEU A 16 14.42 13.05 -7.10
CA LEU A 16 15.03 11.73 -6.90
C LEU A 16 16.54 11.68 -7.15
N GLN A 17 17.17 12.77 -7.61
CA GLN A 17 18.63 12.88 -7.68
C GLN A 17 19.27 13.20 -6.31
N ASP A 18 18.47 13.66 -5.34
CA ASP A 18 18.90 13.88 -3.97
C ASP A 18 18.79 12.57 -3.18
N ASP A 19 19.91 12.08 -2.64
CA ASP A 19 19.98 10.75 -2.05
C ASP A 19 19.09 10.60 -0.80
N ASP A 20 19.04 11.61 0.08
CA ASP A 20 18.20 11.62 1.27
C ASP A 20 16.70 11.59 0.89
N PHE A 21 16.31 12.40 -0.09
CA PHE A 21 14.95 12.39 -0.62
C PHE A 21 14.62 11.04 -1.28
N LYS A 22 15.54 10.50 -2.07
CA LYS A 22 15.37 9.21 -2.76
C LYS A 22 15.19 8.08 -1.77
N GLU A 23 15.98 8.01 -0.71
CA GLU A 23 15.85 6.99 0.33
C GLU A 23 14.46 7.07 0.99
N GLY A 24 14.06 8.27 1.43
CA GLY A 24 12.73 8.49 2.02
C GLY A 24 11.59 8.12 1.06
N PHE A 25 11.72 8.52 -0.21
CA PHE A 25 10.76 8.19 -1.25
C PHE A 25 10.64 6.67 -1.48
N LEU A 26 11.75 5.96 -1.61
CA LEU A 26 11.75 4.51 -1.84
C LEU A 26 11.11 3.76 -0.66
N LYS A 27 11.41 4.18 0.57
CA LYS A 27 10.81 3.62 1.78
C LYS A 27 9.29 3.80 1.80
N GLU A 28 8.81 5.01 1.58
CA GLU A 28 7.37 5.30 1.56
C GLU A 28 6.67 4.63 0.37
N ASN A 29 7.34 4.54 -0.77
CA ASN A 29 6.80 3.87 -1.95
C ASN A 29 6.59 2.36 -1.70
N ALA A 30 7.52 1.70 -1.01
CA ALA A 30 7.35 0.29 -0.63
C ALA A 30 6.13 0.06 0.29
N ILE A 31 5.89 0.98 1.24
CA ILE A 31 4.70 0.95 2.09
C ILE A 31 3.46 1.13 1.21
N LEU A 32 3.43 2.14 0.34
CA LEU A 32 2.30 2.42 -0.54
C LEU A 32 1.96 1.24 -1.46
N GLU A 33 2.96 0.58 -2.05
CA GLU A 33 2.73 -0.61 -2.89
C GLU A 33 2.05 -1.73 -2.10
N SER A 34 2.46 -1.98 -0.85
CA SER A 34 1.82 -2.97 0.02
C SER A 34 0.36 -2.62 0.35
N VAL A 35 0.09 -1.34 0.60
CA VAL A 35 -1.27 -0.79 0.83
C VAL A 35 -2.15 -1.03 -0.39
N LEU A 36 -1.65 -0.65 -1.56
CA LEU A 36 -2.36 -0.76 -2.83
C LEU A 36 -2.65 -2.22 -3.19
N ALA A 37 -1.72 -3.14 -2.89
CA ALA A 37 -1.92 -4.56 -3.12
C ALA A 37 -3.13 -5.10 -2.33
N VAL A 38 -3.21 -4.81 -1.03
CA VAL A 38 -4.34 -5.24 -0.18
C VAL A 38 -5.64 -4.54 -0.58
N TYR A 39 -5.59 -3.22 -0.78
CA TYR A 39 -6.75 -2.44 -1.18
C TYR A 39 -7.35 -2.93 -2.51
N ARG A 40 -6.51 -3.13 -3.54
CA ARG A 40 -6.95 -3.62 -4.85
C ARG A 40 -7.48 -5.03 -4.75
N ALA A 41 -6.82 -5.92 -4.01
CA ALA A 41 -7.29 -7.29 -3.82
C ALA A 41 -8.68 -7.31 -3.18
N ARG A 42 -8.93 -6.45 -2.19
CA ARG A 42 -10.26 -6.29 -1.57
C ARG A 42 -11.30 -5.76 -2.56
N GLN A 43 -10.99 -4.67 -3.26
CA GLN A 43 -11.92 -4.03 -4.20
C GLN A 43 -12.29 -4.97 -5.36
N ASN A 44 -11.31 -5.70 -5.90
CA ASN A 44 -11.55 -6.68 -6.97
C ASN A 44 -12.42 -7.85 -6.51
N ALA A 45 -12.39 -8.18 -5.22
CA ALA A 45 -13.28 -9.17 -4.63
C ALA A 45 -14.67 -8.61 -4.25
N GLY A 46 -14.91 -7.31 -4.43
CA GLY A 46 -16.19 -6.67 -4.17
C GLY A 46 -16.53 -6.48 -2.69
N PHE A 47 -15.54 -6.58 -1.79
CA PHE A 47 -15.77 -6.48 -0.34
C PHE A 47 -15.55 -5.07 0.19
N SER A 48 -16.42 -4.62 1.08
CA SER A 48 -16.12 -3.54 2.03
C SER A 48 -15.04 -3.97 3.03
N GLN A 49 -14.43 -3.01 3.74
CA GLN A 49 -13.48 -3.33 4.81
C GLN A 49 -14.12 -4.20 5.90
N ARG A 50 -15.40 -3.99 6.20
CA ARG A 50 -16.14 -4.76 7.22
C ARG A 50 -16.38 -6.20 6.77
N GLU A 51 -16.72 -6.41 5.50
CA GLU A 51 -16.92 -7.76 4.95
C GLU A 51 -15.59 -8.52 4.89
N LEU A 52 -14.51 -7.86 4.45
CA LEU A 52 -13.19 -8.49 4.48
C LEU A 52 -12.75 -8.82 5.91
N ALA A 53 -13.10 -7.98 6.89
CA ALA A 53 -12.80 -8.23 8.31
C ALA A 53 -13.46 -9.52 8.78
N GLN A 54 -14.74 -9.69 8.47
CA GLN A 54 -15.50 -10.90 8.80
C GLN A 54 -14.92 -12.12 8.09
N LEU A 55 -14.62 -12.02 6.80
CA LEU A 55 -14.09 -13.12 6.00
C LEU A 55 -12.70 -13.59 6.49
N SER A 56 -11.81 -12.64 6.79
CA SER A 56 -10.43 -12.92 7.22
C SER A 56 -10.27 -13.16 8.72
N HIS A 57 -11.34 -12.95 9.50
CA HIS A 57 -11.31 -12.93 10.97
C HIS A 57 -10.30 -11.92 11.54
N VAL A 58 -10.03 -10.85 10.80
CA VAL A 58 -9.16 -9.74 11.19
C VAL A 58 -10.03 -8.55 11.59
N PRO A 59 -9.73 -7.81 12.67
CA PRO A 59 -10.52 -6.65 13.04
C PRO A 59 -10.63 -5.63 11.90
N GLN A 60 -11.80 -5.04 11.67
CA GLN A 60 -11.97 -4.01 10.64
C GLN A 60 -11.03 -2.81 10.84
N SER A 61 -10.75 -2.45 12.10
CA SER A 61 -9.74 -1.43 12.42
C SER A 61 -8.35 -1.81 11.93
N THR A 62 -7.99 -3.08 11.94
CA THR A 62 -6.70 -3.55 11.43
C THR A 62 -6.65 -3.45 9.91
N ILE A 63 -7.74 -3.81 9.20
CA ILE A 63 -7.83 -3.60 7.75
C ILE A 63 -7.71 -2.11 7.40
N ALA A 64 -8.41 -1.24 8.13
CA ALA A 64 -8.32 0.21 7.92
C ALA A 64 -6.93 0.79 8.24
N ARG A 65 -6.16 0.17 9.13
CA ARG A 65 -4.76 0.53 9.42
C ARG A 65 -3.84 0.11 8.28
N ILE A 66 -3.99 -1.13 7.80
CA ILE A 66 -3.28 -1.63 6.63
C ILE A 66 -3.52 -0.71 5.44
N GLU A 67 -4.77 -0.36 5.15
CA GLU A 67 -5.11 0.48 3.99
C GLU A 67 -4.65 1.95 4.12
N ARG A 68 -4.18 2.36 5.30
CA ARG A 68 -3.58 3.68 5.55
C ARG A 68 -2.05 3.64 5.61
N GLY A 69 -1.42 2.50 5.35
CA GLY A 69 0.04 2.35 5.41
C GLY A 69 0.60 2.21 6.81
N GLU A 70 -0.23 1.93 7.81
CA GLU A 70 0.27 1.63 9.15
C GLU A 70 0.90 0.24 9.20
N ASN A 71 1.97 0.11 9.98
CA ASN A 71 2.71 -1.13 10.13
C ASN A 71 1.78 -2.29 10.55
N THR A 72 1.90 -3.41 9.86
CA THR A 72 1.10 -4.62 10.10
C THR A 72 1.98 -5.85 9.97
N ARG A 73 1.65 -6.88 10.73
CA ARG A 73 2.36 -8.15 10.70
C ARG A 73 2.09 -8.90 9.39
N ILE A 74 3.11 -9.55 8.84
CA ILE A 74 3.01 -10.35 7.62
C ILE A 74 1.94 -11.45 7.75
N ASP A 75 1.79 -12.06 8.93
CA ASP A 75 0.77 -13.08 9.19
C ASP A 75 -0.65 -12.56 8.92
N THR A 76 -0.91 -11.28 9.23
CA THR A 76 -2.22 -10.67 9.06
C THR A 76 -2.51 -10.44 7.58
N ILE A 77 -1.52 -9.98 6.82
CA ILE A 77 -1.61 -9.85 5.36
C ILE A 77 -1.82 -11.22 4.71
N SER A 78 -1.10 -12.25 5.17
CA SER A 78 -1.25 -13.63 4.69
C SER A 78 -2.66 -14.18 4.94
N ARG A 79 -3.26 -13.91 6.11
CA ARG A 79 -4.64 -14.28 6.43
C ARG A 79 -5.64 -13.59 5.52
N ILE A 80 -5.46 -12.30 5.26
CA ILE A 80 -6.29 -11.54 4.32
C ILE A 80 -6.17 -12.11 2.91
N ALA A 81 -4.96 -12.38 2.42
CA ALA A 81 -4.73 -12.99 1.11
C ALA A 81 -5.44 -14.35 1.01
N THR A 82 -5.29 -15.21 2.01
CA THR A 82 -5.94 -16.53 2.06
C THR A 82 -7.46 -16.42 2.05
N ALA A 83 -8.01 -15.48 2.83
CA ALA A 83 -9.45 -15.21 2.88
C ALA A 83 -10.01 -14.76 1.52
N LEU A 84 -9.20 -14.08 0.72
CA LEU A 84 -9.52 -13.66 -0.66
C LEU A 84 -9.25 -14.75 -1.71
N GLY A 85 -8.83 -15.96 -1.31
CA GLY A 85 -8.43 -17.03 -2.23
C GLY A 85 -7.17 -16.70 -3.03
N LYS A 86 -6.25 -15.93 -2.43
CA LYS A 86 -4.96 -15.50 -3.02
C LYS A 86 -3.78 -16.02 -2.21
N HIS A 87 -2.58 -15.84 -2.76
CA HIS A 87 -1.32 -16.11 -2.09
C HIS A 87 -0.51 -14.83 -1.90
N LEU A 88 0.17 -14.71 -0.77
CA LEU A 88 1.11 -13.63 -0.51
C LEU A 88 2.47 -13.99 -1.10
N THR A 89 3.00 -13.14 -1.97
CA THR A 89 4.36 -13.24 -2.52
C THR A 89 5.14 -11.99 -2.14
N ILE A 90 6.35 -12.16 -1.62
CA ILE A 90 7.28 -11.07 -1.31
C ILE A 90 8.51 -11.27 -2.17
N THR A 91 8.89 -10.25 -2.93
CA THR A 91 10.09 -10.22 -3.75
C THR A 91 10.96 -9.05 -3.30
N ILE A 92 12.24 -9.32 -3.03
CA ILE A 92 13.26 -8.31 -2.76
C ILE A 92 14.14 -8.25 -4.01
N GLN A 93 14.36 -7.06 -4.55
CA GLN A 93 15.14 -6.80 -5.77
C GLN A 93 16.47 -6.14 -5.44
#